data_AF-A0A3D2Z5S5-F1
#
_entry.id   AF-A0A3D2Z5S5-F1
#
_cell.length_a   1.000
_cell.length_b   1.000
_cell.length_c   1.000
_cell.angle_alpha   90.00
_cell.angle_beta   90.00
_cell.angle_gamma   90.00
#
_symmetry.space_group_name_H-M   'P 1'
#
loop_
_entity.id
_entity.type
_entity.pdbx_description
1 polymer ?
#
loop_
_entity_poly.entity_id
_entity_poly.type
_entity_poly.pdbx_seq_one_letter_code
_entity_poly.pdbx_strand_id
1 'polypeptide(L)'
;MAADPTPPPPSPALVTKAKRIRVLLTDVDGVWTDGRLYYFPGPSGDLVETKGSTAIDGMALRWWHGAGHISGVISGRDAPGITHRCQMLGVKYIFQGHLDKIEPWEKICAEAGVEDDEVCYMGDDLPDTPLLRRAGLGVAVQNARQEVKSVADYVTITPGGQGALREVIELIMQARGEWTSILQKYGLDG
;
A
#
# COMPACT_ATOMS: atom_id res chain seq x y z
N MET A 1 -22.29 21.30 -4.56
CA MET A 1 -21.53 20.04 -4.68
C MET A 1 -22.17 19.07 -3.72
N ALA A 2 -22.74 17.97 -4.21
CA ALA A 2 -23.23 16.93 -3.30
C ALA A 2 -22.01 16.43 -2.50
N ALA A 3 -22.11 16.37 -1.18
CA ALA A 3 -21.11 15.68 -0.40
C ALA A 3 -21.05 14.24 -0.94
N ASP A 4 -19.85 13.76 -1.29
CA ASP A 4 -19.70 12.35 -1.63
C ASP A 4 -20.26 11.53 -0.46
N PRO A 5 -21.09 10.51 -0.74
CA PRO A 5 -21.68 9.71 0.32
C PRO A 5 -20.54 9.11 1.15
N THR A 6 -20.58 9.36 2.46
CA THR A 6 -19.64 8.77 3.40
C THR A 6 -19.64 7.25 3.20
N PRO A 7 -18.47 6.61 3.03
CA PRO A 7 -18.38 5.17 2.93
C PRO A 7 -19.09 4.47 4.09
N PRO A 8 -19.73 3.30 3.87
CA PRO A 8 -20.22 2.51 4.97
C PRO A 8 -19.07 2.12 5.91
N PRO A 9 -19.32 1.98 7.22
CA PRO A 9 -18.30 1.54 8.15
C PRO A 9 -17.77 0.14 7.77
N PRO A 10 -16.48 -0.15 8.05
CA PRO A 10 -15.89 -1.44 7.73
C PRO A 10 -16.59 -2.58 8.49
N SER A 11 -16.69 -3.75 7.86
CA SER A 11 -17.33 -4.91 8.48
C SER A 11 -16.55 -5.39 9.72
N PRO A 12 -17.20 -6.02 10.70
CA PRO A 12 -16.49 -6.55 11.88
C PRO A 12 -15.36 -7.55 11.53
N ALA A 13 -15.55 -8.33 10.46
CA ALA A 13 -14.54 -9.25 9.95
C ALA A 13 -13.30 -8.51 9.42
N LEU A 14 -13.51 -7.44 8.65
CA LEU A 14 -12.44 -6.59 8.14
C LEU A 14 -11.67 -5.92 9.27
N VAL A 15 -12.37 -5.37 10.27
CA VAL A 15 -11.74 -4.77 11.47
C VAL A 15 -10.90 -5.81 12.23
N THR A 16 -11.36 -7.05 12.32
CA THR A 16 -10.63 -8.13 13.00
C THR A 16 -9.32 -8.47 12.27
N LYS A 17 -9.34 -8.58 10.93
CA LYS A 17 -8.13 -8.75 10.12
C LYS A 17 -7.18 -7.56 10.29
N ALA A 18 -7.68 -6.34 10.13
CA ALA A 18 -6.90 -5.11 10.22
C ALA A 18 -6.18 -4.94 11.57
N LYS A 19 -6.80 -5.35 12.69
CA LYS A 19 -6.18 -5.31 14.03
C LYS A 19 -4.91 -6.14 14.16
N ARG A 20 -4.76 -7.22 13.38
CA ARG A 20 -3.60 -8.14 13.47
C ARG A 20 -2.39 -7.63 12.70
N ILE A 21 -2.58 -6.64 11.81
CA ILE A 21 -1.54 -6.25 10.86
C ILE A 21 -0.36 -5.57 11.56
N ARG A 22 0.83 -6.10 11.30
CA ARG A 22 2.13 -5.59 11.77
C ARG A 22 3.03 -5.12 10.63
N VAL A 23 2.85 -5.67 9.42
CA VAL A 23 3.61 -5.31 8.22
C VAL A 23 2.65 -4.94 7.09
N LEU A 24 2.90 -3.80 6.46
CA LEU A 24 2.20 -3.35 5.26
C LEU A 24 3.09 -3.55 4.03
N LEU A 25 2.67 -4.43 3.13
CA LEU A 25 3.34 -4.67 1.85
C LEU A 25 2.47 -4.23 0.69
N THR A 26 3.08 -3.75 -0.37
CA THR A 26 2.34 -3.26 -1.55
C THR A 26 3.07 -3.55 -2.84
N ASP A 27 2.32 -3.66 -3.94
CA ASP A 27 2.84 -3.31 -5.26
C ASP A 27 3.09 -1.78 -5.36
N VAL A 28 3.63 -1.33 -6.49
CA VAL A 28 3.92 0.08 -6.78
C VAL A 28 3.05 0.60 -7.92
N ASP A 29 3.09 -0.05 -9.08
CA ASP A 29 2.50 0.48 -10.30
C ASP A 29 1.00 0.20 -10.32
N GLY A 30 0.18 1.25 -10.34
CA GLY A 30 -1.27 1.10 -10.20
C GLY A 30 -1.76 1.08 -8.76
N VAL A 31 -0.85 1.02 -7.77
CA VAL A 31 -1.13 1.15 -6.32
C VAL A 31 -0.62 2.49 -5.76
N TRP A 32 0.70 2.69 -5.74
CA TRP A 32 1.33 3.96 -5.35
C TRP A 32 1.21 5.02 -6.46
N THR A 33 1.04 4.54 -7.68
CA THR A 33 0.92 5.33 -8.91
C THR A 33 -0.44 5.06 -9.57
N ASP A 34 -0.80 5.85 -10.57
CA ASP A 34 -1.98 5.60 -11.40
C ASP A 34 -1.75 4.55 -12.50
N GLY A 35 -0.62 3.82 -12.45
CA GLY A 35 -0.21 2.81 -13.43
C GLY A 35 0.43 3.38 -14.69
N ARG A 36 0.54 4.70 -14.84
CA ARG A 36 1.19 5.31 -16.01
C ARG A 36 2.70 5.31 -15.86
N LEU A 37 3.37 4.95 -16.95
CA LEU A 37 4.82 5.08 -17.12
C LEU A 37 5.10 6.22 -18.09
N TYR A 38 5.90 7.19 -17.68
CA TYR A 38 6.32 8.30 -18.53
C TYR A 38 7.76 8.08 -18.96
N TYR A 39 8.01 8.15 -20.27
CA TYR A 39 9.34 8.02 -20.87
C TYR A 39 9.73 9.35 -21.50
N PHE A 40 10.88 9.88 -21.09
CA PHE A 40 11.44 11.12 -21.61
C PHE A 40 12.81 10.87 -22.24
N PRO A 41 13.15 11.54 -23.36
CA PRO A 41 14.51 11.52 -23.87
C PRO A 41 15.43 12.28 -22.91
N GLY A 42 16.48 11.62 -22.45
CA GLY A 42 17.55 12.18 -21.65
C GLY A 42 18.53 13.01 -22.50
N PRO A 43 19.42 13.80 -21.86
CA PRO A 43 20.38 14.64 -22.55
C PRO A 43 21.34 13.87 -23.48
N SER A 44 21.55 12.58 -23.20
CA SER A 44 22.43 11.70 -23.98
C SER A 44 21.66 10.82 -24.99
N GLY A 45 20.35 11.03 -25.14
CA GLY A 45 19.47 10.24 -26.00
C GLY A 45 18.97 8.92 -25.37
N ASP A 46 19.37 8.63 -24.13
CA ASP A 46 18.82 7.54 -23.32
C ASP A 46 17.37 7.83 -22.91
N LEU A 47 16.56 6.80 -22.65
CA LEU A 47 15.20 6.99 -22.15
C LEU A 47 15.20 7.01 -20.62
N VAL A 48 14.67 8.09 -20.05
CA VAL A 48 14.43 8.23 -18.62
C VAL A 48 12.97 7.88 -18.32
N GLU A 49 12.77 6.84 -17.50
CA GLU A 49 11.45 6.48 -16.97
C GLU A 49 11.16 7.26 -15.69
N THR A 50 9.95 7.80 -15.56
CA THR A 50 9.44 8.41 -14.32
C THR A 50 8.00 8.03 -14.04
N LYS A 51 7.63 8.13 -12.76
CA LYS A 51 6.33 7.76 -12.20
C LYS A 51 5.85 8.83 -11.22
N GLY A 52 4.54 9.04 -11.16
CA GLY A 52 3.92 9.93 -10.17
C GLY A 52 3.49 9.16 -8.93
N SER A 53 3.92 9.61 -7.74
CA SER A 53 3.36 9.16 -6.44
C SER A 53 2.72 10.35 -5.73
N THR A 54 1.68 10.12 -4.93
CA THR A 54 0.98 11.21 -4.23
C THR A 54 1.62 11.55 -2.86
N ALA A 55 1.53 12.82 -2.49
CA ALA A 55 1.89 13.29 -1.15
C ALA A 55 0.91 12.80 -0.07
N ILE A 56 -0.33 12.50 -0.45
CA ILE A 56 -1.39 12.01 0.45
C ILE A 56 -0.99 10.67 1.07
N ASP A 57 -0.59 9.72 0.23
CA ASP A 57 -0.07 8.41 0.65
C ASP A 57 1.26 8.56 1.41
N GLY A 58 2.10 9.50 0.97
CA GLY A 58 3.35 9.82 1.67
C GLY A 58 3.13 10.24 3.12
N MET A 59 2.12 11.05 3.41
CA MET A 59 1.78 11.45 4.79
C MET A 59 1.27 10.26 5.61
N ALA A 60 0.46 9.39 5.01
CA ALA A 60 -0.02 8.19 5.68
C ALA A 60 1.12 7.27 6.13
N LEU A 61 2.10 7.06 5.25
CA LEU A 61 3.31 6.30 5.58
C LEU A 61 4.12 6.95 6.70
N ARG A 62 4.20 8.28 6.75
CA ARG A 62 4.84 8.97 7.88
C ARG A 62 4.15 8.69 9.21
N TRP A 63 2.82 8.64 9.26
CA TRP A 63 2.10 8.26 10.48
C TRP A 63 2.29 6.78 10.83
N TRP A 64 2.23 5.91 9.82
CA TRP A 64 2.47 4.48 9.98
C TRP A 64 3.84 4.20 10.60
N HIS A 65 4.92 4.75 10.02
CA HIS A 65 6.28 4.60 10.54
C HIS A 65 6.50 5.35 11.85
N GLY A 66 5.86 6.51 12.03
CA GLY A 66 5.90 7.27 13.27
C GLY A 66 5.26 6.54 14.45
N ALA A 67 4.35 5.58 14.19
CA ALA A 67 3.80 4.66 15.16
C ALA A 67 4.66 3.39 15.39
N GLY A 68 5.80 3.29 14.71
CA GLY A 68 6.75 2.17 14.84
C GLY A 68 6.44 0.96 13.94
N HIS A 69 5.48 1.08 13.02
CA HIS A 69 5.12 -0.02 12.13
C HIS A 69 6.07 -0.14 10.93
N ILE A 70 6.06 -1.31 10.29
CA ILE A 70 6.97 -1.63 9.19
C ILE A 70 6.19 -1.64 7.87
N SER A 71 6.81 -1.17 6.79
CA SER A 71 6.28 -1.35 5.45
C SER A 71 7.35 -1.80 4.44
N GLY A 72 6.86 -2.33 3.32
CA GLY A 72 7.69 -2.77 2.20
C GLY A 72 6.99 -2.66 0.85
N VAL A 73 7.78 -2.67 -0.22
CA VAL A 73 7.30 -2.75 -1.60
C VAL A 73 7.86 -3.99 -2.29
N ILE A 74 7.01 -4.64 -3.10
CA ILE A 74 7.39 -5.75 -3.98
C ILE A 74 6.84 -5.42 -5.39
N SER A 75 7.74 -5.00 -6.29
CA SER A 75 7.40 -4.59 -7.66
C SER A 75 8.11 -5.45 -8.70
N GLY A 76 7.40 -5.71 -9.80
CA GLY A 76 7.96 -6.37 -10.98
C GLY A 76 8.90 -5.48 -11.80
N ARG A 77 8.81 -4.15 -11.66
CA ARG A 77 9.69 -3.20 -12.34
C ARG A 77 10.80 -2.73 -11.42
N ASP A 78 11.96 -2.44 -12.00
CA ASP A 78 13.00 -1.67 -11.33
C ASP A 78 12.91 -0.20 -11.72
N ALA A 79 12.92 0.67 -10.70
CA ALA A 79 12.77 2.11 -10.89
C ALA A 79 13.52 2.89 -9.80
N PRO A 80 14.64 3.57 -10.15
CA PRO A 80 15.43 4.34 -9.18
C PRO A 80 14.62 5.41 -8.43
N GLY A 81 13.64 6.05 -9.10
CA GLY A 81 12.78 7.04 -8.48
C GLY A 81 11.91 6.48 -7.35
N ILE A 82 11.48 5.22 -7.47
CA ILE A 82 10.70 4.54 -6.42
C ILE A 82 11.60 4.14 -5.26
N THR A 83 12.81 3.66 -5.51
CA THR A 83 13.82 3.42 -4.46
C THR A 83 14.05 4.68 -3.64
N HIS A 84 14.28 5.82 -4.31
CA HIS A 84 14.49 7.10 -3.63
C HIS A 84 13.26 7.53 -2.82
N ARG A 85 12.05 7.39 -3.39
CA ARG A 85 10.79 7.72 -2.71
C ARG A 85 10.58 6.86 -1.46
N CYS A 86 10.83 5.55 -1.55
CA CYS A 86 10.74 4.61 -0.44
C CYS A 86 11.71 4.96 0.69
N GLN A 87 12.98 5.23 0.36
CA GLN A 87 14.00 5.65 1.33
C GLN A 87 13.62 6.96 2.03
N MET A 88 13.17 7.96 1.28
CA MET A 88 12.72 9.22 1.84
C MET A 88 11.58 9.03 2.84
N LEU A 89 10.64 8.12 2.56
CA LEU A 89 9.48 7.87 3.41
C LEU A 89 9.77 6.94 4.60
N GLY A 90 10.87 6.17 4.58
CA GLY A 90 11.23 5.24 5.65
C GLY A 90 10.74 3.81 5.42
N VAL A 91 10.41 3.45 4.18
CA VAL A 91 10.06 2.06 3.81
C VAL A 91 11.27 1.16 4.03
N LYS A 92 11.08 0.07 4.78
CA LYS A 92 12.18 -0.81 5.20
C LYS A 92 12.58 -1.79 4.10
N TYR A 93 11.61 -2.45 3.49
CA TYR A 93 11.85 -3.50 2.50
C TYR A 93 11.55 -2.99 1.09
N ILE A 94 12.52 -3.04 0.19
CA ILE A 94 12.38 -2.57 -1.19
C ILE A 94 12.84 -3.68 -2.12
N PHE A 95 11.89 -4.43 -2.66
CA PHE A 95 12.13 -5.49 -3.64
C PHE A 95 11.57 -5.06 -4.99
N GLN A 96 12.44 -4.90 -5.97
CA GLN A 96 12.10 -4.44 -7.33
C GLN A 96 12.73 -5.36 -8.38
N GLY A 97 12.10 -5.44 -9.55
CA GLY A 97 12.55 -6.34 -10.63
C GLY A 97 12.16 -7.81 -10.44
N HIS A 98 11.17 -8.08 -9.57
CA HIS A 98 10.71 -9.45 -9.26
C HIS A 98 9.26 -9.64 -9.72
N LEU A 99 9.06 -10.36 -10.82
CA LEU A 99 7.71 -10.75 -11.29
C LEU A 99 7.10 -11.84 -10.41
N ASP A 100 7.90 -12.80 -9.95
CA ASP A 100 7.50 -13.72 -8.89
C ASP A 100 7.71 -13.03 -7.53
N LYS A 101 6.61 -12.83 -6.82
CA LYS A 101 6.57 -12.07 -5.57
C LYS A 101 6.64 -12.95 -4.32
N ILE A 102 6.63 -14.29 -4.45
CA ILE A 102 6.61 -15.21 -3.32
C ILE A 102 7.94 -15.21 -2.56
N GLU A 103 9.07 -15.26 -3.27
CA GLU A 103 10.39 -15.24 -2.61
C GLU A 103 10.63 -13.94 -1.82
N PRO A 104 10.40 -12.73 -2.37
CA PRO A 104 10.45 -11.48 -1.60
C PRO A 104 9.53 -11.49 -0.37
N TRP A 105 8.31 -12.00 -0.51
CA TRP A 105 7.34 -12.11 0.59
C TRP A 105 7.90 -12.93 1.76
N GLU A 106 8.39 -14.14 1.46
CA GLU A 106 8.90 -15.07 2.48
C GLU A 106 10.11 -14.51 3.21
N LYS A 107 11.02 -13.86 2.46
CA LYS A 107 12.17 -13.18 3.04
C LYS A 107 11.75 -12.06 4.00
N ILE A 108 10.78 -11.24 3.59
CA ILE A 108 10.27 -10.16 4.43
C ILE A 108 9.63 -10.70 5.71
N CYS A 109 8.78 -11.72 5.60
CA CYS A 109 8.10 -12.31 6.76
C CYS A 109 9.11 -12.89 7.75
N ALA A 110 10.11 -13.63 7.25
CA ALA A 110 11.19 -14.17 8.07
C ALA A 110 12.01 -13.08 8.78
N GLU A 111 12.41 -12.01 8.06
CA GLU A 111 13.19 -10.92 8.65
C GLU A 111 12.38 -10.03 9.60
N ALA A 112 11.07 -9.90 9.39
CA ALA A 112 10.17 -9.14 10.25
C ALA A 112 9.66 -9.94 11.45
N GLY A 113 9.80 -11.27 11.45
CA GLY A 113 9.25 -12.15 12.49
C GLY A 113 7.73 -12.05 12.57
N VAL A 114 7.08 -12.19 11.41
CA VAL A 114 5.62 -12.16 11.28
C VAL A 114 5.11 -13.38 10.51
N GLU A 115 3.90 -13.80 10.86
CA GLU A 115 3.16 -14.80 10.11
C GLU A 115 2.32 -14.14 9.00
N ASP A 116 1.89 -14.93 8.01
CA ASP A 116 1.11 -14.43 6.87
C ASP A 116 -0.14 -13.65 7.29
N ASP A 117 -0.77 -14.05 8.40
CA ASP A 117 -2.00 -13.45 8.93
C ASP A 117 -1.79 -12.11 9.68
N GLU A 118 -0.52 -11.69 9.85
CA GLU A 118 -0.10 -10.40 10.39
C GLU A 118 0.34 -9.42 9.28
N VAL A 119 0.23 -9.82 8.00
CA VAL A 119 0.64 -9.02 6.85
C VAL A 119 -0.57 -8.49 6.08
N CYS A 120 -0.53 -7.21 5.73
CA CYS A 120 -1.43 -6.62 4.75
C CYS A 120 -0.71 -6.54 3.40
N TYR A 121 -1.37 -6.95 2.32
CA TYR A 121 -0.86 -6.78 0.95
C TYR A 121 -1.81 -5.92 0.12
N MET A 122 -1.28 -4.93 -0.61
CA MET A 122 -2.03 -4.13 -1.58
C MET A 122 -1.57 -4.40 -3.02
N GLY A 123 -2.50 -4.69 -3.93
CA GLY A 123 -2.21 -4.98 -5.34
C GLY A 123 -3.28 -4.48 -6.31
N ASP A 124 -2.99 -4.55 -7.60
CA ASP A 124 -3.89 -4.08 -8.67
C ASP A 124 -4.03 -5.04 -9.86
N ASP A 125 -3.05 -5.93 -10.11
CA ASP A 125 -3.05 -6.82 -11.27
C ASP A 125 -2.78 -8.30 -10.90
N LEU A 126 -2.89 -9.20 -11.88
CA LEU A 126 -2.87 -10.66 -11.68
C LEU A 126 -1.67 -11.20 -10.89
N PRO A 127 -0.42 -10.70 -11.06
CA PRO A 127 0.73 -11.15 -10.27
C PRO A 127 0.58 -10.95 -8.75
N ASP A 128 -0.34 -10.08 -8.31
CA ASP A 128 -0.61 -9.81 -6.89
C ASP A 128 -1.53 -10.85 -6.25
N THR A 129 -2.32 -11.57 -7.08
CA THR A 129 -3.34 -12.52 -6.63
C THR A 129 -2.82 -13.54 -5.60
N PRO A 130 -1.63 -14.15 -5.77
CA PRO A 130 -1.09 -15.08 -4.78
C PRO A 130 -0.86 -14.44 -3.41
N LEU A 131 -0.37 -13.20 -3.39
CA LEU A 131 -0.05 -12.48 -2.15
C LEU A 131 -1.32 -11.95 -1.47
N LEU A 132 -2.30 -11.48 -2.25
CA LEU A 132 -3.60 -11.07 -1.74
C LEU A 132 -4.32 -12.22 -1.01
N ARG A 133 -4.26 -13.44 -1.55
CA ARG A 133 -4.86 -14.63 -0.91
C ARG A 133 -4.09 -15.11 0.31
N ARG A 134 -2.78 -14.90 0.33
CA ARG A 134 -1.89 -15.33 1.40
C ARG A 134 -1.97 -14.40 2.62
N ALA A 135 -2.08 -13.09 2.39
CA ALA A 135 -2.11 -12.08 3.42
C ALA A 135 -3.28 -12.23 4.42
N GLY A 136 -3.05 -11.88 5.68
CA GLY A 136 -4.10 -11.72 6.68
C GLY A 136 -5.14 -10.68 6.29
N LEU A 137 -4.70 -9.65 5.57
CA LEU A 137 -5.55 -8.65 4.92
C LEU A 137 -5.08 -8.42 3.48
N GLY A 138 -5.76 -9.04 2.52
CA GLY A 138 -5.54 -8.78 1.09
C GLY A 138 -6.39 -7.62 0.58
N VAL A 139 -5.78 -6.60 -0.01
CA VAL A 139 -6.48 -5.40 -0.50
C VAL A 139 -6.24 -5.18 -1.99
N ALA A 140 -7.31 -5.08 -2.76
CA ALA A 140 -7.25 -4.60 -4.15
C ALA A 140 -7.58 -3.10 -4.20
N VAL A 141 -6.84 -2.33 -5.00
CA VAL A 141 -7.19 -0.91 -5.21
C VAL A 141 -8.41 -0.75 -6.12
N GLN A 142 -9.08 0.41 -6.09
CA GLN A 142 -10.31 0.65 -6.84
C GLN A 142 -10.14 0.44 -8.36
N ASN A 143 -8.99 0.77 -8.94
CA ASN A 143 -8.67 0.59 -10.36
C ASN A 143 -8.11 -0.81 -10.69
N ALA A 144 -8.04 -1.72 -9.72
CA ALA A 144 -7.55 -3.09 -9.93
C ALA A 144 -8.43 -3.88 -10.92
N ARG A 145 -7.84 -4.92 -11.50
CA ARG A 145 -8.57 -5.89 -12.35
C ARG A 145 -9.66 -6.59 -11.57
N GLN A 146 -10.72 -6.99 -12.26
CA GLN A 146 -11.90 -7.56 -11.62
C GLN A 146 -11.58 -8.90 -10.92
N GLU A 147 -10.69 -9.68 -11.52
CA GLU A 147 -10.16 -10.93 -11.00
C GLU A 147 -9.43 -10.71 -9.68
N VAL A 148 -8.65 -9.63 -9.59
CA VAL A 148 -7.88 -9.24 -8.39
C VAL A 148 -8.83 -8.80 -7.28
N LYS A 149 -9.83 -7.98 -7.61
CA LYS A 149 -10.89 -7.57 -6.66
C LYS A 149 -11.66 -8.76 -6.10
N SER A 150 -11.89 -9.80 -6.91
CA SER A 150 -12.67 -10.97 -6.50
C SER A 150 -12.00 -11.83 -5.42
N VAL A 151 -10.69 -11.68 -5.23
CA VAL A 151 -9.92 -12.44 -4.24
C VAL A 151 -9.51 -11.61 -3.02
N ALA A 152 -9.76 -10.29 -3.04
CA ALA A 152 -9.37 -9.40 -1.97
C ALA A 152 -10.39 -9.42 -0.82
N ASP A 153 -9.89 -9.25 0.41
CA ASP A 153 -10.73 -9.04 1.60
C ASP A 153 -11.36 -7.65 1.60
N TYR A 154 -10.67 -6.68 0.98
CA TYR A 154 -11.10 -5.30 0.87
C TYR A 154 -10.78 -4.74 -0.52
N VAL A 155 -11.71 -3.97 -1.07
CA VAL A 155 -11.49 -3.18 -2.29
C VAL A 155 -11.58 -1.72 -1.90
N THR A 156 -10.52 -0.95 -2.17
CA THR A 156 -10.53 0.48 -1.82
C THR A 156 -11.58 1.23 -2.63
N ILE A 157 -12.04 2.35 -2.09
CA ILE A 157 -12.89 3.30 -2.82
C ILE A 157 -12.00 4.24 -3.64
N THR A 158 -10.84 4.59 -3.09
CA THR A 158 -9.86 5.45 -3.74
C THR A 158 -8.99 4.64 -4.72
N PRO A 159 -8.79 5.10 -5.96
CA PRO A 159 -7.86 4.44 -6.88
C PRO A 159 -6.39 4.64 -6.47
N GLY A 160 -5.54 3.74 -6.94
CA GLY A 160 -4.09 3.85 -6.80
C GLY A 160 -3.56 5.16 -7.38
N GLY A 161 -2.51 5.67 -6.74
CA GLY A 161 -1.93 6.98 -7.01
C GLY A 161 -2.76 8.17 -6.52
N GLN A 162 -3.95 7.94 -5.93
CA GLN A 162 -4.85 9.03 -5.49
C GLN A 162 -5.16 9.02 -3.99
N GLY A 163 -4.55 8.13 -3.20
CA GLY A 163 -4.85 8.03 -1.76
C GLY A 163 -5.27 6.64 -1.28
N ALA A 164 -5.20 5.61 -2.14
CA ALA A 164 -5.58 4.25 -1.75
C ALA A 164 -4.74 3.71 -0.58
N LEU A 165 -3.43 4.02 -0.55
CA LEU A 165 -2.56 3.60 0.55
C LEU A 165 -2.90 4.33 1.85
N ARG A 166 -3.24 5.62 1.75
CA ARG A 166 -3.77 6.40 2.88
C ARG A 166 -5.05 5.79 3.44
N GLU A 167 -5.99 5.41 2.58
CA GLU A 167 -7.26 4.78 2.98
C GLU A 167 -7.01 3.51 3.80
N VAL A 168 -6.11 2.64 3.33
CA VAL A 168 -5.79 1.38 4.01
C VAL A 168 -5.01 1.59 5.32
N ILE A 169 -4.04 2.50 5.33
CA ILE A 169 -3.30 2.83 6.55
C ILE A 169 -4.26 3.39 7.61
N GLU A 170 -5.17 4.27 7.22
CA GLU A 170 -6.16 4.85 8.13
C GLU A 170 -7.11 3.77 8.66
N LEU A 171 -7.62 2.87 7.82
CA LEU A 171 -8.42 1.72 8.23
C LEU A 171 -7.70 0.87 9.29
N ILE A 172 -6.43 0.53 9.05
CA ILE A 172 -5.66 -0.31 9.97
C ILE A 172 -5.42 0.42 11.30
N MET A 173 -4.99 1.69 11.25
CA MET A 173 -4.74 2.48 12.45
C MET A 173 -6.02 2.75 13.26
N GLN A 174 -7.17 2.94 12.60
CA GLN A 174 -8.48 3.04 13.25
C GLN A 174 -8.85 1.73 13.94
N ALA A 175 -8.70 0.60 13.24
CA ALA A 175 -8.98 -0.72 13.80
C ALA A 175 -8.11 -0.99 15.05
N ARG A 176 -6.86 -0.50 15.07
CA ARG A 176 -5.91 -0.62 16.17
C ARG A 176 -6.08 0.43 17.28
N GLY A 177 -6.98 1.40 17.11
CA GLY A 177 -7.21 2.49 18.07
C GLY A 177 -6.10 3.56 18.08
N GLU A 178 -5.21 3.54 17.08
CA GLU A 178 -4.06 4.45 16.97
C GLU A 178 -4.44 5.76 16.26
N TRP A 179 -5.52 5.76 15.47
CA TRP A 179 -5.95 6.91 14.68
C TRP A 179 -6.33 8.12 15.53
N THR A 180 -6.98 7.91 16.69
CA THR A 180 -7.37 8.99 17.60
C THR A 180 -6.18 9.84 18.04
N SER A 181 -5.04 9.19 18.35
CA SER A 181 -3.81 9.90 18.72
C SER A 181 -3.18 10.66 17.55
N ILE A 182 -3.45 10.26 16.31
CA ILE A 182 -3.05 11.05 15.13
C ILE A 182 -3.92 12.29 15.02
N LEU A 183 -5.25 12.15 15.10
CA LEU A 183 -6.19 13.27 15.04
C LEU A 183 -5.93 14.32 16.13
N GLN A 184 -5.59 13.87 17.35
CA GLN A 184 -5.19 14.70 18.48
C GLN A 184 -4.04 15.66 18.17
N LYS A 185 -3.03 15.19 17.43
CA LYS A 185 -1.87 16.03 17.05
C LYS A 185 -2.28 17.21 16.16
N TYR A 186 -3.45 17.13 15.53
CA TYR A 186 -4.00 18.15 14.64
C TYR A 186 -5.23 18.86 15.23
N GLY A 187 -5.61 18.58 16.48
CA GLY A 187 -6.76 19.19 17.15
C GLY A 187 -8.12 18.80 16.58
N LEU A 188 -8.27 17.54 16.14
CA LEU A 188 -9.49 17.02 15.49
C LEU A 188 -10.28 16.03 16.35
N ASP A 189 -9.95 15.87 17.63
CA ASP A 189 -10.68 15.06 18.59
C ASP A 189 -11.69 15.93 19.36
N GLY A 190 -12.90 16.06 18.79
CA GLY A 190 -14.06 16.71 19.38
C GLY A 190 -15.33 15.93 19.08
#